data_AF-A0A836U0P1-F1
#
_entry.id   AF-A0A836U0P1-F1
#
_cell.length_a   1.000
_cell.length_b   1.000
_cell.length_c   1.000
_cell.angle_alpha   90.00
_cell.angle_beta   90.00
_cell.angle_gamma   90.00
#
_symmetry.space_group_name_H-M   'P 1'
#
loop_
_entity.id
_entity.type
_entity.pdbx_description
1 polymer ?
#
loop_
_entity_poly.entity_id
_entity_poly.type
_entity_poly.pdbx_seq_one_letter_code
_entity_poly.pdbx_strand_id
1 'polypeptide(L)' 'GDDPASTVDYARLYKIVEDAVTAGPRFNLVEAVAEAVATAIGKAFERVDSVRVWVRKPNPPVAGNFDGLEIEIERIFDRG' A
#
# COMPACT_ATOMS: atom_id res chain seq x y z
N GLY A 1 21.20 17.61 12.35
CA GLY A 1 21.39 17.66 10.90
C GLY A 1 20.44 16.65 10.33
N ASP A 2 19.49 17.08 9.51
CA ASP A 2 18.49 16.22 8.92
C ASP A 2 19.15 15.46 7.78
N ASP A 3 19.36 14.16 7.95
CA ASP A 3 19.97 13.31 6.94
C ASP A 3 18.84 12.80 6.02
N PRO A 4 18.77 13.24 4.74
CA PRO A 4 17.76 12.76 3.81
C PRO A 4 17.82 11.24 3.60
N ALA A 5 18.93 10.57 3.95
CA ALA A 5 19.06 9.12 3.94
C ALA A 5 18.37 8.42 5.14
N SER A 6 17.86 9.18 6.11
CA SER A 6 17.07 8.68 7.24
C SER A 6 15.56 8.69 7.00
N THR A 7 15.11 9.33 5.92
CA THR A 7 13.70 9.53 5.59
C THR A 7 13.31 8.70 4.37
N VAL A 8 12.09 8.17 4.38
CA VAL A 8 11.50 7.48 3.23
C VAL A 8 11.37 8.49 2.08
N ASP A 9 12.00 8.22 0.94
CA ASP A 9 11.80 9.01 -0.28
C ASP A 9 10.36 8.87 -0.77
N TYR A 10 9.56 9.93 -0.58
CA TYR A 10 8.15 9.97 -0.96
C TYR A 10 7.91 9.85 -2.47
N ALA A 11 8.84 10.31 -3.32
CA ALA A 11 8.71 10.17 -4.77
C ALA A 11 8.88 8.70 -5.18
N ARG A 12 9.85 8.02 -4.57
CA ARG A 12 10.04 6.58 -4.74
C ARG A 12 8.85 5.78 -4.17
N LEU A 13 8.34 6.16 -2.99
CA LEU A 13 7.16 5.54 -2.39
C LEU A 13 5.95 5.62 -3.31
N TYR A 14 5.67 6.81 -3.86
CA TYR A 14 4.57 7.01 -4.80
C TYR A 14 4.68 6.07 -6.01
N LYS A 15 5.87 5.97 -6.60
CA LYS A 15 6.12 5.08 -7.75
C LYS A 15 5.88 3.61 -7.41
N ILE A 16 6.36 3.16 -6.25
CA ILE A 16 6.12 1.80 -5.77
C ILE A 16 4.62 1.51 -5.63
N VAL A 17 3.85 2.46 -5.07
CA VAL A 17 2.40 2.31 -4.93
C VAL A 17 1.71 2.30 -6.29
N GLU A 18 2.06 3.23 -7.18
CA GLU A 18 1.51 3.31 -8.54
C GLU A 18 1.74 2.02 -9.32
N ASP A 19 2.97 1.50 -9.32
CA ASP A 19 3.33 0.27 -10.00
C ASP A 19 2.60 -0.95 -9.39
N ALA A 20 2.54 -1.04 -8.06
CA ALA A 20 1.83 -2.12 -7.37
C ALA A 20 0.33 -2.15 -7.70
N VAL A 21 -0.29 -0.99 -7.91
CA VAL A 21 -1.72 -0.87 -8.24
C VAL A 21 -1.99 -1.08 -9.74
N THR A 22 -1.10 -0.63 -10.62
CA THR A 22 -1.38 -0.53 -12.07
C THR A 22 -0.72 -1.62 -12.91
N ALA A 23 0.46 -2.12 -12.51
CA ALA A 23 1.21 -3.12 -13.27
C ALA A 23 0.87 -4.57 -12.88
N GLY A 24 0.13 -4.76 -11.78
CA GLY A 24 -0.31 -6.06 -11.30
C GLY A 24 -1.47 -6.68 -12.11
N PRO A 25 -1.76 -7.98 -11.90
CA PRO A 25 -2.99 -8.58 -12.40
C PRO A 25 -4.20 -7.80 -11.90
N ARG A 26 -5.31 -7.77 -12.67
CA ARG A 26 -6.57 -7.17 -12.21
C ARG A 26 -6.94 -7.76 -10.86
N PHE A 27 -6.74 -6.99 -9.79
CA PHE A 27 -7.04 -7.44 -8.45
C PHE A 27 -8.56 -7.52 -8.30
N ASN A 28 -9.07 -8.74 -8.08
CA ASN A 28 -10.50 -8.96 -7.85
C ASN A 28 -10.94 -8.43 -6.46
N LEU A 29 -9.98 -8.24 -5.55
CA LEU A 29 -10.18 -7.91 -4.15
C LEU A 29 -9.27 -6.73 -3.76
N VAL A 30 -9.79 -5.80 -2.96
CA VAL A 30 -9.05 -4.62 -2.48
C VAL A 30 -7.95 -5.03 -1.49
N GLU A 31 -8.14 -6.16 -0.81
CA GLU A 31 -7.20 -6.83 0.08
C GLU A 31 -5.90 -7.19 -0.64
N ALA A 32 -6.00 -7.70 -1.88
CA ALA A 32 -4.84 -8.08 -2.66
C ALA A 32 -4.03 -6.86 -3.12
N VAL A 33 -4.70 -5.72 -3.38
CA VAL A 33 -4.03 -4.45 -3.68
C VAL A 33 -3.26 -3.96 -2.45
N ALA A 34 -3.92 -3.94 -1.28
CA ALA A 34 -3.29 -3.47 -0.05
C ALA A 34 -2.05 -4.30 0.31
N GLU A 35 -2.16 -5.63 0.21
CA GLU A 35 -1.05 -6.56 0.48
C GLU A 35 0.10 -6.42 -0.52
N ALA A 36 -0.21 -6.22 -1.81
CA ALA A 36 0.80 -5.99 -2.84
C ALA A 36 1.59 -4.70 -2.56
N VAL A 37 0.90 -3.62 -2.21
CA VAL A 37 1.51 -2.34 -1.84
C VAL A 37 2.38 -2.51 -0.59
N ALA A 38 1.86 -3.11 0.47
CA ALA A 38 2.61 -3.31 1.72
C ALA A 38 3.87 -4.15 1.49
N THR A 39 3.77 -5.24 0.72
CA THR A 39 4.90 -6.09 0.36
C THR A 39 5.95 -5.34 -0.46
N ALA A 40 5.53 -4.53 -1.43
CA ALA A 40 6.46 -3.77 -2.27
C ALA A 40 7.22 -2.71 -1.46
N ILE A 41 6.54 -2.01 -0.56
CA ILE A 41 7.15 -1.05 0.37
C ILE A 41 8.17 -1.75 1.27
N GLY A 42 7.80 -2.87 1.91
CA GLY A 42 8.70 -3.61 2.79
C GLY A 42 9.96 -4.13 2.09
N LYS A 43 9.87 -4.49 0.80
CA LYS A 43 11.03 -4.88 -0.03
C LYS A 43 11.90 -3.69 -0.42
N ALA A 44 11.32 -2.52 -0.64
CA ALA A 44 12.04 -1.34 -1.11
C ALA A 44 12.71 -0.54 0.02
N PHE A 45 12.16 -0.61 1.24
CA PHE A 45 12.61 0.13 2.40
C PHE A 45 12.92 -0.80 3.57
N GLU A 46 14.19 -1.19 3.72
CA GLU A 46 14.63 -2.13 4.77
C GLU A 46 14.49 -1.56 6.19
N ARG A 47 14.53 -0.23 6.33
CA ARG A 47 14.40 0.50 7.60
C ARG A 47 12.95 0.72 8.04
N VAL A 48 11.97 0.26 7.25
CA VAL A 48 10.55 0.37 7.60
C VAL A 48 10.17 -0.88 8.40
N ASP A 49 9.78 -0.65 9.66
CA ASP A 49 9.36 -1.68 10.61
C ASP A 49 7.88 -2.07 10.43
N SER A 50 7.04 -1.11 10.06
CA SER A 50 5.65 -1.38 9.69
C SER A 50 5.13 -0.40 8.65
N VAL A 51 4.09 -0.82 7.93
CA VAL A 51 3.35 0.02 7.00
C VAL A 51 1.86 -0.18 7.21
N ARG A 52 1.11 0.92 7.14
CA ARG A 52 -0.34 0.93 7.14
C ARG A 52 -0.84 1.34 5.78
N VAL A 53 -1.63 0.49 5.14
CA VAL A 53 -2.10 0.69 3.77
C VAL A 53 -3.62 0.76 3.76
N TRP A 54 -4.14 1.87 3.23
CA TRP A 54 -5.57 2.12 3.09
C TRP A 54 -5.94 2.08 1.61
N VAL A 55 -6.95 1.30 1.26
CA VAL A 55 -7.43 1.19 -0.13
C VAL A 55 -8.91 1.50 -0.15
N ARG A 56 -9.26 2.58 -0.85
CA ARG A 56 -10.65 2.98 -1.11
C ARG A 56 -11.08 2.54 -2.51
N LYS A 57 -12.21 1.84 -2.58
CA LYS A 57 -12.95 1.58 -3.81
C LYS A 57 -14.25 2.38 -3.76
N PRO A 58 -14.32 3.55 -4.42
CA PRO A 58 -15.48 4.42 -4.33
C PRO A 58 -16.75 3.81 -4.96
N ASN A 59 -16.60 3.01 -6.02
CA ASN A 59 -17.72 2.41 -6.75
C ASN A 59 -17.61 0.87 -6.78
N PRO A 60 -17.76 0.16 -5.65
CA PRO A 60 -17.72 -1.30 -5.67
C PRO A 60 -19.01 -1.86 -6.26
N PRO A 61 -18.95 -3.03 -6.94
CA PRO A 61 -20.10 -3.66 -7.57
C PRO A 61 -20.95 -4.41 -6.53
N VAL A 62 -21.39 -3.72 -5.49
CA VAL A 62 -22.22 -4.26 -4.41
C VAL A 62 -23.49 -3.43 -4.35
N ALA A 63 -24.64 -4.10 -4.37
CA ALA A 63 -25.94 -3.44 -4.27
C ALA A 63 -26.14 -2.92 -2.84
N GLY A 64 -25.97 -1.62 -2.66
CA GLY A 64 -26.22 -0.92 -1.40
C GLY A 64 -25.98 0.57 -1.55
N ASN A 65 -26.54 1.37 -0.64
CA ASN A 65 -26.36 2.82 -0.65
C ASN A 65 -25.22 3.21 0.28
N PHE A 66 -24.01 3.34 -0.25
CA PHE A 66 -22.82 3.76 0.49
C PHE A 66 -21.80 4.39 -0.46
N ASP A 67 -20.99 5.33 0.04
CA ASP A 67 -20.09 6.19 -0.77
C ASP A 67 -18.75 5.52 -1.16
N GLY A 68 -18.62 4.24 -0.85
CA GLY A 68 -17.44 3.42 -1.15
C GLY A 68 -17.20 2.31 -0.13
N LEU A 69 -16.34 1.39 -0.51
CA LEU A 69 -15.76 0.39 0.39
C LEU A 69 -14.30 0.77 0.66
N GLU A 70 -13.89 0.67 1.92
CA GLU A 70 -12.52 0.91 2.33
C GLU A 70 -12.02 -0.30 3.10
N ILE A 71 -10.74 -0.61 2.92
CA ILE A 71 -10.03 -1.55 3.78
C ILE A 71 -8.74 -0.91 4.28
N GLU A 72 -8.29 -1.42 5.43
CA GLU A 72 -7.05 -1.04 6.07
C GLU A 72 -6.32 -2.31 6.47
N ILE A 73 -5.03 -2.38 6.14
CA ILE A 73 -4.13 -3.38 6.70
C ILE A 73 -2.96 -2.68 7.38
N GLU A 74 -2.44 -3.32 8.42
CA GLU A 74 -1.12 -3.04 8.97
C GLU A 74 -0.24 -4.26 8.76
N ARG A 75 0.95 -4.04 8.18
CA ARG A 75 1.95 -5.08 8.02
C ARG A 75 3.20 -4.70 8.79
N ILE A 76 3.56 -5.54 9.75
CA ILE A 76 4.81 -5.44 10.51
C ILE A 76 5.83 -6.34 9.82
N PHE A 77 7.02 -5.80 9.57
CA PHE A 77 8.12 -6.52 8.96
C PHE A 77 9.03 -7.05 10.06
N ASP A 78 9.13 -8.37 10.19
CA ASP A 78 10.12 -8.99 11.06
C ASP A 78 11.52 -8.79 10.45
N ARG A 79 12.31 -7.93 11.07
CA ARG A 79 13.71 -7.66 10.76
C ARG A 79 14.45 -8.12 12.01
N GLY A 80 15.00 -9.34 11.98
CA GLY A 80 15.56 -10.01 13.16
C GLY A 80 16.63 -9.23 13.92
#